data_AF-A0A3T1AY91-F1
#
_entry.id   AF-A0A3T1AY91-F1
#
_cell.length_a   1.000
_cell.length_b   1.000
_cell.length_c   1.000
_cell.angle_alpha   90.00
_cell.angle_beta   90.00
_cell.angle_gamma   90.00
#
_symmetry.space_group_name_H-M   'P 1'
#
loop_
_entity.id
_entity.type
_entity.pdbx_description
1 polymer ?
#
loop_
_entity_poly.entity_id
_entity_poly.type
_entity_poly.pdbx_seq_one_letter_code
_entity_poly.pdbx_strand_id
1 'polypeptide(L)'
;MRVRLVCHAVLTLGFLARPCGGQGEPLNSAELGKFEALITAARLSININDFALVALLGLLGLRIFEACGANIAGRMDRHAATRRLKHLAETADLRIPKMHPHMLRHTFVTTMLDAGVSLRDVQITARHAGPRTTIRYDRARKDLDRHPNYILAAFMASGT
;
A
#
# COMPACT_ATOMS: atom_id res chain seq x y z
N MET A 1 -17.58 -6.28 10.44
CA MET A 1 -17.83 -4.85 10.73
C MET A 1 -16.59 -3.96 10.60
N ARG A 2 -15.38 -4.41 10.98
CA ARG A 2 -14.14 -3.58 10.93
C ARG A 2 -13.62 -3.23 9.52
N VAL A 3 -13.82 -4.09 8.51
CA VAL A 3 -13.34 -3.86 7.12
C VAL A 3 -14.08 -2.71 6.41
N ARG A 4 -15.39 -2.57 6.69
CA ARG A 4 -16.24 -1.55 6.06
C ARG A 4 -15.89 -0.14 6.56
N LEU A 5 -15.49 0.00 7.82
CA LEU A 5 -15.06 1.26 8.43
C LEU A 5 -13.69 1.72 7.92
N VAL A 6 -12.74 0.79 7.74
CA VAL A 6 -11.41 1.11 7.17
C VAL A 6 -11.52 1.50 5.70
N CYS A 7 -12.35 0.80 4.91
CA CYS A 7 -12.65 1.22 3.54
C CYS A 7 -13.30 2.60 3.47
N HIS A 8 -14.26 2.91 4.34
CA HIS A 8 -14.89 4.24 4.37
C HIS A 8 -13.88 5.32 4.78
N ALA A 9 -13.09 5.10 5.83
CA ALA A 9 -12.07 6.05 6.30
C ALA A 9 -11.00 6.34 5.23
N VAL A 10 -10.56 5.33 4.49
CA VAL A 10 -9.56 5.48 3.40
C VAL A 10 -10.15 6.13 2.14
N LEU A 11 -11.47 6.05 1.93
CA LEU A 11 -12.15 6.58 0.72
C LEU A 11 -12.81 7.96 0.91
N THR A 12 -13.17 8.36 2.13
CA THR A 12 -13.86 9.65 2.38
C THR A 12 -12.90 10.74 2.84
N LEU A 13 -11.85 10.36 3.58
CA LEU A 13 -10.70 11.22 3.80
C LEU A 13 -9.74 10.90 2.66
N GLY A 14 -9.74 11.75 1.63
CA GLY A 14 -8.70 11.69 0.61
C GLY A 14 -7.36 11.51 1.30
N PHE A 15 -6.61 10.49 0.90
CA PHE A 15 -5.24 10.23 1.33
C PHE A 15 -4.30 11.33 0.76
N LEU A 16 -4.68 12.60 0.91
CA LEU A 16 -3.72 13.67 1.12
C LEU A 16 -3.28 13.56 2.57
N ALA A 17 -2.36 12.63 2.81
CA ALA A 17 -1.38 12.87 3.85
C ALA A 17 -0.72 14.21 3.50
N ARG A 18 -1.10 15.28 4.22
CA ARG A 18 -0.25 16.46 4.30
C ARG A 18 1.13 15.99 4.77
N PRO A 19 2.23 16.49 4.17
CA PRO A 19 3.56 16.05 4.54
C PRO A 19 3.82 16.51 5.98
N CYS A 20 3.83 15.57 6.93
CA CYS A 20 4.47 15.80 8.22
C CYS A 20 5.98 15.84 7.98
N GLY A 21 6.50 17.03 7.68
CA GLY A 21 7.82 17.50 8.11
C GLY A 21 9.06 16.75 7.64
N GLY A 22 9.11 16.22 6.42
CA GLY A 22 10.38 15.71 5.87
C GLY A 22 10.35 15.64 4.34
N GLN A 23 11.18 16.49 3.70
CA GLN A 23 11.36 16.63 2.25
C GLN A 23 12.03 15.41 1.59
N GLY A 24 11.65 14.20 1.99
CA GLY A 24 12.05 13.01 1.25
C GLY A 24 11.41 13.07 -0.13
N GLU A 25 12.21 12.79 -1.16
CA GLU A 25 11.79 12.66 -2.56
C GLU A 25 10.35 12.12 -2.65
N PRO A 26 9.45 12.80 -3.40
CA PRO A 26 8.06 12.39 -3.48
C PRO A 26 7.98 10.93 -3.91
N LEU A 27 6.96 10.21 -3.43
CA LEU A 27 6.56 8.92 -3.96
C LEU A 27 6.80 8.90 -5.47
N ASN A 28 7.34 7.81 -6.03
CA ASN A 28 7.30 7.63 -7.48
C ASN A 28 5.83 7.77 -7.90
N SER A 29 5.50 8.94 -8.44
CA SER A 29 4.14 9.37 -8.73
C SER A 29 3.45 8.40 -9.68
N ALA A 30 4.23 7.68 -10.49
CA ALA A 30 3.74 6.65 -11.39
C ALA A 30 3.27 5.38 -10.66
N GLU A 31 3.91 4.94 -9.58
CA GLU A 31 3.45 3.74 -8.84
C GLU A 31 2.21 4.02 -8.00
N LEU A 32 2.15 5.21 -7.36
CA LEU A 32 0.96 5.66 -6.66
C LEU A 32 -0.21 5.87 -7.64
N GLY A 33 0.04 6.51 -8.79
CA GLY A 33 -0.95 6.72 -9.84
C GLY A 33 -1.49 5.39 -10.42
N LYS A 34 -0.63 4.38 -10.61
CA LYS A 34 -1.08 3.02 -11.01
C LYS A 34 -2.01 2.40 -9.95
N PHE A 35 -1.70 2.58 -8.67
CA PHE A 35 -2.51 2.02 -7.59
C PHE A 35 -3.86 2.73 -7.47
N GLU A 36 -3.88 4.06 -7.59
CA GLU A 36 -5.12 4.85 -7.64
C GLU A 36 -5.99 4.49 -8.84
N ALA A 37 -5.39 4.33 -10.02
CA ALA A 37 -6.10 3.90 -11.23
C ALA A 37 -6.71 2.50 -11.03
N LEU A 38 -5.98 1.57 -10.39
CA LEU A 38 -6.49 0.23 -10.11
C LEU A 38 -7.64 0.24 -9.09
N ILE A 39 -7.55 1.05 -8.03
CA ILE A 39 -8.66 1.24 -7.07
C ILE A 39 -9.88 1.80 -7.80
N THR A 40 -9.67 2.78 -8.67
CA THR A 40 -10.75 3.42 -9.43
C THR A 40 -11.43 2.41 -10.35
N ALA A 41 -10.68 1.63 -11.13
CA ALA A 41 -11.24 0.56 -11.96
C ALA A 41 -11.97 -0.50 -11.13
N ALA A 42 -11.44 -0.86 -9.96
CA ALA A 42 -12.08 -1.83 -9.07
C ALA A 42 -13.40 -1.30 -8.47
N ARG A 43 -13.51 0.00 -8.19
CA ARG A 43 -14.75 0.65 -7.74
C ARG A 43 -15.82 0.71 -8.82
N LEU A 44 -15.41 0.81 -10.08
CA LEU A 44 -16.32 0.84 -11.23
C LEU A 44 -16.66 -0.56 -11.75
N SER A 45 -15.99 -1.61 -11.26
CA SER A 45 -16.27 -2.98 -11.66
C SER A 45 -17.65 -3.43 -11.16
N ILE A 46 -18.37 -4.13 -12.03
CA ILE A 46 -19.65 -4.79 -11.71
C ILE A 46 -19.43 -5.93 -10.70
N ASN A 47 -18.23 -6.51 -10.64
CA ASN A 47 -17.95 -7.61 -9.72
C ASN A 47 -17.57 -7.08 -8.33
N ILE A 48 -18.42 -7.35 -7.35
CA ILE A 48 -18.21 -6.97 -5.93
C ILE A 48 -16.88 -7.47 -5.35
N ASN A 49 -16.34 -8.57 -5.88
CA ASN A 49 -15.07 -9.14 -5.41
C ASN A 49 -13.84 -8.34 -5.85
N ASP A 50 -13.96 -7.49 -6.88
CA ASP A 50 -12.82 -6.76 -7.45
C ASP A 50 -12.34 -5.65 -6.52
N PHE A 51 -13.26 -4.78 -6.06
CA PHE A 51 -12.96 -3.76 -5.07
C PHE A 51 -12.44 -4.37 -3.77
N ALA A 52 -13.10 -5.44 -3.32
CA ALA A 52 -12.68 -6.18 -2.14
C ALA A 52 -11.24 -6.71 -2.28
N LEU A 53 -10.89 -7.31 -3.42
CA LEU A 53 -9.58 -7.86 -3.67
C LEU A 53 -8.49 -6.78 -3.63
N VAL A 54 -8.72 -5.64 -4.32
CA VAL A 54 -7.76 -4.52 -4.33
C VAL A 54 -7.61 -3.91 -2.94
N ALA A 55 -8.71 -3.73 -2.20
CA ALA A 55 -8.66 -3.18 -0.84
C ALA A 55 -7.95 -4.13 0.14
N LEU A 56 -8.28 -5.42 0.14
CA LEU A 56 -7.66 -6.38 1.06
C LEU A 56 -6.16 -6.53 0.81
N LEU A 57 -5.73 -6.54 -0.46
CA LEU A 57 -4.31 -6.74 -0.80
C LEU A 57 -3.51 -5.44 -0.75
N GLY A 58 -4.05 -4.35 -1.27
CA GLY A 58 -3.35 -3.09 -1.48
C GLY A 58 -3.53 -2.05 -0.37
N LEU A 59 -4.63 -2.10 0.40
CA LEU A 59 -4.90 -1.15 1.49
C LEU A 59 -4.76 -1.77 2.87
N LEU A 60 -5.02 -3.08 3.00
CA LEU A 60 -4.92 -3.78 4.28
C LEU A 60 -3.70 -4.71 4.36
N GLY A 61 -3.05 -4.98 3.22
CA GLY A 61 -1.89 -5.87 3.18
C GLY A 61 -2.16 -7.27 3.68
N LEU A 62 -3.31 -7.88 3.33
CA LEU A 62 -3.57 -9.30 3.62
C LEU A 62 -2.77 -10.20 2.67
N ARG A 63 -2.46 -11.42 3.13
CA ARG A 63 -1.92 -12.45 2.24
C ARG A 63 -3.05 -12.94 1.33
N ILE A 64 -2.71 -13.37 0.12
CA ILE A 64 -3.71 -13.85 -0.86
C ILE A 64 -4.62 -14.94 -0.29
N PHE A 65 -4.08 -15.85 0.54
CA PHE A 65 -4.88 -16.89 1.21
C PHE A 65 -5.90 -16.32 2.20
N GLU A 66 -5.54 -15.27 2.94
CA GLU A 66 -6.45 -14.59 3.87
C GLU A 66 -7.52 -13.82 3.10
N ALA A 67 -7.14 -13.15 2.01
CA ALA A 67 -8.06 -12.40 1.16
C ALA A 67 -9.08 -13.30 0.45
N CYS A 68 -8.62 -14.41 -0.13
CA CYS A 68 -9.47 -15.44 -0.72
C CYS A 68 -10.40 -16.12 0.32
N GLY A 69 -9.93 -16.26 1.56
CA GLY A 69 -10.67 -16.86 2.66
C GLY A 69 -11.75 -15.96 3.28
N ALA A 70 -11.70 -14.64 3.05
CA ALA A 70 -12.61 -13.66 3.65
C ALA A 70 -14.07 -13.77 3.19
N ASN A 71 -14.38 -14.62 2.19
CA ASN A 71 -15.71 -14.94 1.65
C ASN A 71 -16.66 -13.73 1.56
N ILE A 72 -16.28 -12.73 0.76
CA ILE A 72 -17.00 -11.45 0.69
C ILE A 72 -18.28 -11.57 -0.14
N ALA A 73 -18.26 -12.35 -1.23
CA ALA A 73 -19.43 -12.64 -2.06
C ALA A 73 -19.31 -14.01 -2.75
N GLY A 74 -18.71 -14.99 -2.07
CA GLY A 74 -18.38 -16.30 -2.61
C GLY A 74 -16.90 -16.64 -2.46
N ARG A 75 -16.57 -17.94 -2.40
CA ARG A 75 -15.19 -18.40 -2.33
C ARG A 75 -14.47 -18.09 -3.64
N MET A 76 -13.37 -17.36 -3.53
CA MET A 76 -12.49 -17.03 -4.65
C MET A 76 -11.15 -17.73 -4.45
N ASP A 77 -10.69 -18.49 -5.44
CA ASP A 77 -9.34 -19.08 -5.40
C ASP A 77 -8.26 -18.09 -5.87
N ARG A 78 -6.99 -18.43 -5.64
CA ARG A 78 -5.83 -17.58 -5.97
C ARG A 78 -5.67 -17.30 -7.47
N HIS A 79 -6.06 -18.22 -8.33
CA HIS A 79 -5.97 -18.09 -9.78
C HIS A 79 -7.08 -17.17 -10.28
N ALA A 80 -8.29 -17.32 -9.76
CA ALA A 80 -9.39 -16.40 -9.99
C ALA A 80 -9.00 -14.97 -9.59
N ALA A 81 -8.46 -14.77 -8.39
CA ALA A 81 -7.97 -13.46 -7.94
C ALA A 81 -6.91 -12.87 -8.88
N THR A 82 -5.96 -13.68 -9.34
CA THR A 82 -4.93 -13.22 -10.27
C THR A 82 -5.52 -12.80 -11.63
N ARG A 83 -6.49 -13.56 -12.17
CA ARG A 83 -7.19 -13.18 -13.41
C ARG A 83 -7.97 -11.88 -13.24
N ARG A 84 -8.64 -11.69 -12.11
CA ARG A 84 -9.39 -10.46 -11.81
C ARG A 84 -8.47 -9.25 -11.74
N LEU A 85 -7.32 -9.36 -11.06
CA LEU A 85 -6.34 -8.26 -11.02
C LEU A 85 -5.79 -7.89 -12.41
N LYS A 86 -5.55 -8.88 -13.27
CA LYS A 86 -5.12 -8.61 -14.66
C LYS A 86 -6.21 -7.88 -15.44
N HIS A 87 -7.45 -8.34 -15.34
CA HIS A 87 -8.58 -7.68 -15.99
C HIS A 87 -8.75 -6.23 -15.50
N LEU A 88 -8.64 -5.98 -14.19
CA LEU A 88 -8.69 -4.62 -13.66
C LEU A 88 -7.55 -3.74 -14.16
N ALA A 89 -6.34 -4.31 -14.31
CA ALA A 89 -5.20 -3.58 -14.88
C ALA A 89 -5.45 -3.19 -16.34
N GLU A 90 -6.03 -4.09 -17.14
CA GLU A 90 -6.44 -3.83 -18.52
C GLU A 90 -7.51 -2.74 -18.59
N THR A 91 -8.55 -2.82 -17.76
CA THR A 91 -9.61 -1.81 -17.67
C THR A 91 -9.08 -0.43 -17.26
N ALA A 92 -8.01 -0.40 -16.45
CA ALA A 92 -7.33 0.83 -16.04
C ALA A 92 -6.27 1.33 -17.03
N ASP A 93 -6.12 0.69 -18.20
CA ASP A 93 -5.07 0.94 -19.20
C ASP A 93 -3.63 0.90 -18.63
N LEU A 94 -3.42 0.02 -17.64
CA LEU A 94 -2.13 -0.12 -16.96
C LEU A 94 -1.30 -1.21 -17.60
N ARG A 95 -0.21 -0.84 -18.27
CA ARG A 95 0.80 -1.78 -18.77
C ARG A 95 1.71 -2.28 -17.65
N ILE A 96 1.22 -3.24 -16.87
CA ILE A 96 1.95 -3.86 -15.76
C ILE A 96 2.32 -5.31 -16.13
N PRO A 97 3.58 -5.59 -16.52
CA PRO A 97 3.98 -6.90 -17.06
C PRO A 97 3.87 -8.06 -16.07
N LYS A 98 3.77 -7.78 -14.75
CA LYS A 98 3.67 -8.79 -13.69
C LYS A 98 2.55 -8.47 -12.70
N MET A 99 1.35 -8.17 -13.19
CA MET A 99 0.18 -7.99 -12.33
C MET A 99 -0.17 -9.31 -11.62
N HIS A 100 -0.04 -9.32 -10.29
CA HIS A 100 -0.35 -10.46 -9.43
C HIS A 100 -0.52 -10.01 -7.97
N PRO A 101 -1.18 -10.80 -7.09
CA PRO A 101 -1.53 -10.38 -5.73
C PRO A 101 -0.37 -9.88 -4.87
N HIS A 102 0.83 -10.45 -5.02
CA HIS A 102 1.98 -10.03 -4.21
C HIS A 102 2.45 -8.63 -4.57
N MET A 103 2.23 -8.18 -5.81
CA MET A 103 2.58 -6.82 -6.24
C MET A 103 1.80 -5.77 -5.45
N LEU A 104 0.49 -5.96 -5.23
CA LEU A 104 -0.30 -5.03 -4.40
C LEU A 104 0.17 -4.99 -2.94
N ARG A 105 0.60 -6.13 -2.41
CA ARG A 105 1.23 -6.17 -1.07
C ARG A 105 2.55 -5.41 -1.05
N HIS A 106 3.35 -5.49 -2.11
CA HIS A 106 4.57 -4.70 -2.25
C HIS A 106 4.25 -3.21 -2.26
N THR A 107 3.24 -2.79 -3.04
CA THR A 107 2.77 -1.40 -3.08
C THR A 107 2.35 -0.94 -1.69
N PHE A 108 1.50 -1.70 -0.99
CA PHE A 108 1.07 -1.40 0.38
C PHE A 108 2.24 -1.12 1.34
N VAL A 109 3.24 -2.01 1.37
CA VAL A 109 4.42 -1.86 2.23
C VAL A 109 5.27 -0.65 1.84
N THR A 110 5.47 -0.44 0.55
CA THR A 110 6.28 0.67 0.03
C THR A 110 5.62 2.01 0.32
N THR A 111 4.31 2.13 0.03
CA THR A 111 3.54 3.36 0.24
C THR A 111 3.52 3.77 1.72
N MET A 112 3.42 2.83 2.66
CA MET A 112 3.48 3.17 4.09
C MET A 112 4.85 3.71 4.50
N LEU A 113 5.94 3.13 3.99
CA LEU A 113 7.29 3.63 4.29
C LEU A 113 7.53 4.99 3.64
N ASP A 114 7.09 5.18 2.40
CA ASP A 114 7.20 6.46 1.70
C ASP A 114 6.38 7.55 2.42
N ALA A 115 5.21 7.19 2.97
CA ALA A 115 4.40 8.06 3.82
C ALA A 115 5.01 8.36 5.20
N GLY A 116 6.19 7.80 5.52
CA GLY A 116 6.91 8.05 6.76
C GLY A 116 6.49 7.18 7.95
N VAL A 117 5.68 6.14 7.73
CA VAL A 117 5.36 5.18 8.79
C VAL A 117 6.64 4.43 9.18
N SER A 118 6.85 4.23 10.49
CA SER A 118 8.07 3.60 10.98
C SER A 118 8.24 2.18 10.44
N LEU A 119 9.49 1.77 10.18
CA LEU A 119 9.82 0.42 9.71
C LEU A 119 9.21 -0.67 10.61
N ARG A 120 9.17 -0.43 11.93
CA ARG A 120 8.60 -1.35 12.93
C ARG A 120 7.09 -1.50 12.75
N ASP A 121 6.36 -0.39 12.61
CA ASP A 121 4.90 -0.43 12.46
C ASP A 121 4.51 -1.04 11.11
N VAL A 122 5.25 -0.75 10.05
CA VAL A 122 5.07 -1.40 8.75
C VAL A 122 5.34 -2.91 8.85
N GLN A 123 6.38 -3.33 9.56
CA GLN A 123 6.66 -4.77 9.76
C GLN A 123 5.52 -5.48 10.50
N ILE A 124 5.00 -4.88 11.58
CA ILE A 124 3.88 -5.42 12.37
C ILE A 124 2.64 -5.53 11.50
N THR A 125 2.29 -4.44 10.81
CA THR A 125 1.13 -4.36 9.90
C THR A 125 1.22 -5.39 8.77
N ALA A 126 2.40 -5.51 8.16
CA ALA A 126 2.67 -6.47 7.10
C ALA A 126 2.88 -7.91 7.61
N ARG A 127 2.79 -8.19 8.92
CA ARG A 127 2.97 -9.53 9.51
C ARG A 127 4.22 -10.23 8.98
N HIS A 128 5.30 -9.45 8.87
CA HIS A 128 6.59 -9.89 8.39
C HIS A 128 7.36 -10.59 9.50
N ALA A 129 7.86 -11.79 9.22
CA ALA A 129 8.51 -12.65 10.22
C ALA A 129 9.80 -12.03 10.78
N GLY A 130 10.46 -11.14 10.03
CA GLY A 130 11.62 -10.43 10.54
C GLY A 130 11.92 -9.13 9.80
N PRO A 131 12.70 -8.23 10.41
CA PRO A 131 12.98 -6.90 9.88
C PRO A 131 13.59 -6.91 8.48
N ARG A 132 14.43 -7.91 8.16
CA ARG A 132 15.07 -8.06 6.84
C ARG A 132 14.07 -8.08 5.69
N THR A 133 12.87 -8.63 5.91
CA THR A 133 11.82 -8.69 4.89
C THR A 133 11.15 -7.35 4.65
N THR A 134 11.19 -6.43 5.61
CA THR A 134 10.67 -5.05 5.50
C THR A 134 11.76 -4.08 5.03
N ILE A 135 13.01 -4.23 5.50
CA ILE A 135 14.14 -3.35 5.15
C ILE A 135 14.37 -3.27 3.63
N ARG A 136 14.08 -4.34 2.88
CA ARG A 136 14.22 -4.34 1.41
C ARG A 136 13.35 -3.27 0.71
N TYR A 137 12.33 -2.76 1.40
CA TYR A 137 11.43 -1.72 0.90
C TYR A 137 11.81 -0.32 1.37
N ASP A 138 12.70 -0.21 2.35
CA ASP A 138 13.15 1.07 2.89
C ASP A 138 14.09 1.76 1.89
N ARG A 139 13.47 2.58 1.03
CA ARG A 139 14.17 3.42 0.05
C ARG A 139 14.72 4.70 0.68
N ALA A 140 14.16 5.12 1.82
CA ALA A 140 14.61 6.28 2.57
C ALA A 140 16.02 6.09 3.15
N ARG A 141 16.58 4.88 3.13
CA ARG A 141 18.00 4.63 3.45
C ARG A 141 18.98 5.48 2.62
N LYS A 142 18.57 5.99 1.45
CA LYS A 142 19.38 6.87 0.60
C LYS A 142 19.06 8.35 0.73
N ASP A 143 18.07 8.70 1.57
CA ASP A 143 17.60 10.06 1.76
C ASP A 143 18.47 10.76 2.81
N LEU A 144 19.28 11.71 2.34
CA LEU A 144 20.20 12.47 3.20
C LEU A 144 19.44 13.46 4.09
N ASP A 145 18.30 13.99 3.63
CA ASP A 145 17.53 15.00 4.38
C ASP A 145 16.83 14.41 5.60
N ARG A 146 16.58 13.09 5.58
CA ARG A 146 16.06 12.32 6.71
C ARG A 146 17.16 11.66 7.54
N HIS A 147 18.43 12.00 7.30
CA HIS A 147 19.53 11.39 8.04
C HIS A 147 19.41 11.74 9.54
N PRO A 148 19.54 10.77 10.47
CA PRO A 148 19.37 11.00 11.91
C PRO A 148 20.20 12.15 12.47
N ASN A 149 21.34 12.45 11.86
CA ASN A 149 22.19 13.59 12.22
C ASN A 149 21.46 14.94 12.08
N TYR A 150 20.67 15.16 11.02
CA TYR A 150 19.92 16.41 10.85
C TYR A 150 18.79 16.53 11.88
N ILE A 151 18.13 15.41 12.20
CA ILE A 151 17.09 15.36 13.24
C ILE A 151 17.69 15.65 14.62
N LEU A 152 18.84 15.04 14.95
CA LEU A 152 19.55 15.28 16.20
C LEU A 152 20.05 16.74 16.29
N ALA A 153 20.59 17.28 15.20
CA ALA A 153 21.04 18.66 15.15
C ALA A 153 19.87 19.64 15.36
N ALA A 154 18.73 19.41 14.70
CA ALA A 154 17.52 20.21 14.91
C ALA A 154 17.00 20.12 16.37
N PHE A 155 17.01 18.91 16.95
CA PHE A 155 16.63 18.72 18.36
C PHE A 155 17.56 19.47 19.31
N MET A 156 18.88 19.33 19.14
CA MET A 156 19.87 20.06 19.95
C MET A 156 19.75 21.58 19.79
N ALA A 157 19.47 22.07 18.59
CA ALA A 157 19.28 23.50 18.31
C ALA A 157 17.95 24.06 18.86
N SER A 158 16.93 23.23 19.04
CA SER A 158 15.64 23.63 19.63
C SER A 158 15.65 23.73 21.15
N GLY A 159 16.71 23.23 21.80
CA GLY A 159 16.88 23.21 23.25
C GLY A 159 17.69 24.36 23.84
N THR A 160 18.08 25.34 23.01
CA THR A 160 18.78 26.58 23.38
C THR A 160 17.93 27.79 23.05
#